data_AF-A0A2R4FM43-F1
#
_entry.id   AF-A0A2R4FM43-F1
#
_cell.length_a   1.000
_cell.length_b   1.000
_cell.length_c   1.000
_cell.angle_alpha   90.00
_cell.angle_beta   90.00
_cell.angle_gamma   90.00
#
_symmetry.space_group_name_H-M   'P 1'
#
loop_
_entity.id
_entity.type
_entity.pdbx_description
1 polymer ?
#
loop_
_entity_poly.entity_id
_entity_poly.type
_entity_poly.pdbx_seq_one_letter_code
_entity_poly.pdbx_strand_id
1 'polypeptide(L)'
;MTVIPPAPSSLNFLAGIFAGAGINLITSVSTGPEGEVSTAKIALDALLWVLAAAFLTWAAQVLEHGERDADLYIDRDFSDREKQDIREQYLRGAFRKARIPLVLTGIALVGAILLLPRFIQWGELL
;
A
#
# COMPACT_ATOMS: atom_id res chain seq x y z
N MET A 1 12.01 -21.27 -2.36
CA MET A 1 12.15 -19.84 -2.76
C MET A 1 12.07 -18.99 -1.51
N THR A 2 13.16 -18.34 -1.13
CA THR A 2 13.18 -17.32 -0.08
C THR A 2 12.48 -16.06 -0.61
N VAL A 3 11.27 -15.79 -0.13
CA VAL A 3 10.58 -14.54 -0.43
C VAL A 3 11.23 -13.46 0.43
N ILE A 4 12.00 -12.57 -0.20
CA ILE A 4 12.58 -11.41 0.47
C ILE A 4 11.43 -10.41 0.68
N PRO A 5 11.08 -10.07 1.93
CA PRO A 5 10.04 -9.08 2.18
C PRO A 5 10.48 -7.72 1.62
N PRO A 6 9.55 -6.92 1.07
CA PRO A 6 9.87 -5.59 0.57
C PRO A 6 10.33 -4.70 1.74
N ALA A 7 11.31 -3.83 1.49
CA ALA A 7 11.77 -2.87 2.50
C ALA A 7 10.63 -1.92 2.92
N PRO A 8 10.52 -1.55 4.21
CA PRO A 8 9.50 -0.61 4.70
C PRO A 8 9.50 0.72 3.94
N SER A 9 10.68 1.24 3.61
CA SER A 9 10.86 2.48 2.85
C SER A 9 10.21 2.44 1.47
N SER A 10 10.33 1.31 0.76
CA SER A 10 9.69 1.11 -0.55
C SER A 10 8.17 1.11 -0.45
N LEU A 11 7.61 0.50 0.60
CA LEU A 11 6.16 0.51 0.83
C LEU A 11 5.64 1.91 1.15
N ASN A 12 6.36 2.68 1.97
CA ASN A 12 6.03 4.08 2.25
C ASN A 12 6.14 4.98 1.01
N PHE A 13 7.15 4.75 0.16
CA PHE A 13 7.27 5.47 -1.11
C PHE A 13 6.05 5.22 -2.03
N LEU A 14 5.65 3.95 -2.17
CA LEU A 14 4.45 3.58 -2.94
C LEU A 14 3.17 4.15 -2.33
N ALA A 15 3.06 4.16 -0.99
CA ALA A 15 1.94 4.80 -0.31
C ALA A 15 1.85 6.29 -0.65
N GLY A 16 2.98 7.00 -0.69
CA GLY A 16 3.05 8.39 -1.13
C GLY A 16 2.54 8.60 -2.57
N ILE A 17 2.93 7.72 -3.50
CA ILE A 17 2.44 7.76 -4.89
C ILE A 17 0.93 7.57 -4.94
N PHE A 18 0.38 6.58 -4.23
CA PHE A 18 -1.06 6.30 -4.27
C PHE A 18 -1.89 7.40 -3.60
N ALA A 19 -1.40 7.97 -2.49
CA ALA A 19 -2.03 9.12 -1.86
C ALA A 19 -2.05 10.32 -2.83
N GLY A 20 -0.93 10.59 -3.51
CA GLY A 20 -0.84 11.64 -4.53
C GLY A 20 -1.81 11.41 -5.68
N ALA A 21 -1.95 10.18 -6.18
CA ALA A 21 -2.89 9.83 -7.23
C ALA A 21 -4.35 10.09 -6.81
N GLY A 22 -4.75 9.66 -5.61
CA GLY A 22 -6.09 9.88 -5.09
C GLY A 22 -6.41 11.36 -4.88
N ILE A 23 -5.47 12.14 -4.34
CA ILE A 23 -5.63 13.59 -4.16
C ILE A 23 -5.77 14.29 -5.52
N ASN A 24 -4.92 13.95 -6.50
CA ASN A 24 -4.98 14.53 -7.85
C ASN A 24 -6.31 14.24 -8.56
N LEU A 25 -6.90 13.06 -8.34
CA LEU A 25 -8.21 12.72 -8.88
C LEU A 25 -9.29 13.64 -8.30
N ILE A 26 -9.32 13.83 -6.97
CA ILE A 26 -10.30 14.73 -6.32
C ILE A 26 -10.15 16.17 -6.83
N THR A 27 -8.92 16.67 -6.93
CA THR A 27 -8.66 18.06 -7.34
C THR A 27 -8.91 18.30 -8.83
N SER A 28 -8.81 17.26 -9.67
CA SER A 28 -9.16 17.36 -11.09
C SER A 28 -10.67 17.56 -11.32
N VAL A 29 -11.52 17.01 -10.45
CA VAL A 29 -12.99 17.14 -10.57
C VAL A 29 -13.49 18.50 -10.13
N SER A 30 -12.86 19.09 -9.11
CA SER A 30 -13.20 20.43 -8.66
C SER A 30 -12.80 21.53 -9.65
N THR A 31 -12.07 21.19 -10.72
CA THR A 31 -11.57 22.14 -11.73
C THR A 31 -12.03 21.84 -13.17
N GLY A 32 -12.77 20.75 -13.41
CA GLY A 32 -13.25 20.35 -14.73
C GLY A 32 -14.61 20.95 -15.13
N PRO A 33 -14.92 21.06 -16.44
CA PRO A 33 -16.23 21.54 -16.90
C PRO A 33 -17.36 20.61 -16.41
N GLU A 34 -18.41 21.19 -15.86
CA GLU A 34 -19.58 20.48 -15.33
C GLU A 34 -20.25 19.66 -16.45
N GLY A 35 -20.38 18.32 -16.29
CA GLY A 35 -21.40 17.57 -17.02
C GLY A 35 -21.08 16.17 -17.56
N GLU A 36 -19.82 15.74 -17.68
CA GLU A 36 -19.52 14.47 -18.40
C GLU A 36 -19.17 13.25 -17.52
N VAL A 37 -18.85 13.44 -16.23
CA VAL A 37 -18.44 12.33 -15.35
C VAL A 37 -19.09 12.43 -13.98
N SER A 38 -19.67 11.31 -13.50
CA SER A 38 -20.30 11.24 -12.17
C SER A 38 -19.28 11.55 -11.05
N THR A 39 -19.52 12.63 -10.31
CA THR A 39 -18.72 13.06 -9.14
C THR A 39 -18.58 11.94 -8.10
N ALA A 40 -19.62 11.14 -7.91
CA ALA A 40 -19.62 10.02 -6.98
C ALA A 40 -18.62 8.93 -7.39
N LYS A 41 -18.49 8.67 -8.70
CA LYS A 41 -17.54 7.69 -9.24
C LYS A 41 -16.09 8.12 -8.98
N ILE A 42 -15.80 9.41 -9.17
CA ILE A 42 -14.44 9.92 -8.98
C ILE A 42 -14.08 10.02 -7.50
N ALA A 43 -15.03 10.41 -6.65
CA ALA A 43 -14.84 10.37 -5.20
C ALA A 43 -14.55 8.94 -4.71
N LEU A 44 -15.26 7.95 -5.26
CA LEU A 44 -15.01 6.53 -4.94
C LEU A 44 -13.65 6.04 -5.45
N ASP A 45 -13.27 6.38 -6.68
CA ASP A 45 -11.95 6.02 -7.23
C ASP A 45 -10.82 6.63 -6.39
N ALA A 46 -10.90 7.92 -6.09
CA ALA A 46 -9.93 8.59 -5.24
C ALA A 46 -9.86 7.99 -3.83
N LEU A 47 -10.99 7.63 -3.23
CA LEU A 47 -11.03 6.97 -1.92
C LEU A 47 -10.27 5.63 -1.98
N LEU A 48 -10.41 4.85 -3.05
CA LEU A 48 -9.70 3.57 -3.21
C LEU A 48 -8.19 3.76 -3.31
N TRP A 49 -7.73 4.80 -4.02
CA TRP A 49 -6.30 5.16 -4.05
C TRP A 49 -5.76 5.56 -2.68
N VAL A 50 -6.52 6.36 -1.92
CA VAL A 50 -6.15 6.75 -0.55
C VAL A 50 -6.16 5.56 0.40
N LEU A 51 -7.12 4.64 0.27
CA LEU A 51 -7.16 3.41 1.07
C LEU A 51 -5.97 2.49 0.74
N ALA A 52 -5.62 2.35 -0.54
CA ALA A 52 -4.42 1.60 -0.94
C ALA A 52 -3.16 2.19 -0.31
N ALA A 53 -3.04 3.53 -0.28
CA ALA A 53 -1.95 4.21 0.41
C ALA A 53 -1.94 3.92 1.91
N ALA A 54 -3.10 4.02 2.58
CA ALA A 54 -3.21 3.75 4.02
C ALA A 54 -2.81 2.32 4.38
N PHE A 55 -3.22 1.33 3.59
CA PHE A 55 -2.85 -0.07 3.82
C PHE A 55 -1.37 -0.34 3.55
N LEU A 56 -0.75 0.30 2.56
CA LEU A 56 0.70 0.22 2.36
C LEU A 56 1.49 0.82 3.51
N THR A 57 1.07 1.98 4.01
CA THR A 57 1.68 2.60 5.20
C THR A 57 1.56 1.68 6.40
N TRP A 58 0.41 1.04 6.59
CA TRP A 58 0.23 0.05 7.66
C TRP A 58 1.17 -1.16 7.48
N ALA A 59 1.29 -1.71 6.27
CA ALA A 59 2.25 -2.78 5.99
C ALA A 59 3.70 -2.36 6.27
N ALA A 60 4.08 -1.14 5.87
CA ALA A 60 5.40 -0.58 6.14
C ALA A 60 5.68 -0.49 7.64
N GLN A 61 4.74 0.04 8.43
CA GLN A 61 4.88 0.14 9.88
C GLN A 61 5.05 -1.22 10.56
N VAL A 62 4.32 -2.25 10.09
CA VAL A 62 4.44 -3.62 10.63
C VAL A 62 5.84 -4.20 10.35
N LEU A 63 6.38 -3.98 9.14
CA LEU A 63 7.71 -4.44 8.79
C LEU A 63 8.80 -3.67 9.53
N GLU A 64 8.67 -2.34 9.65
CA GLU A 64 9.59 -1.49 10.40
C GLU A 64 9.65 -1.87 11.89
N HIS A 65 8.50 -2.17 12.50
CA HIS A 65 8.49 -2.68 13.88
C HIS A 65 9.21 -4.02 13.98
N GLY A 66 9.05 -4.92 13.00
CA GLY A 66 9.78 -6.17 12.95
C GLY A 66 11.29 -6.01 12.83
N GLU A 67 11.75 -5.05 12.04
CA GLU A 67 13.18 -4.69 11.93
C GLU A 67 13.72 -4.11 13.25
N ARG A 68 12.97 -3.19 13.87
CA ARG A 68 13.34 -2.60 15.16
C ARG A 68 13.38 -3.63 16.28
N ASP A 69 12.38 -4.52 16.34
CA ASP A 69 12.37 -5.63 17.30
C ASP A 69 13.61 -6.49 17.11
N ALA A 70 13.95 -6.87 15.86
CA ALA A 70 15.15 -7.65 15.58
C ALA A 70 16.43 -6.95 16.08
N ASP A 71 16.56 -5.65 15.82
CA ASP A 71 17.72 -4.86 16.25
C ASP A 71 17.85 -4.75 17.77
N LEU A 72 16.73 -4.79 18.52
CA LEU A 72 16.75 -4.83 20.00
C LEU A 72 17.30 -6.15 20.57
N TYR A 73 17.20 -7.25 19.82
CA TYR A 73 17.71 -8.57 20.24
C TYR A 73 19.13 -8.87 19.73
N ILE A 74 19.71 -7.99 18.92
CA ILE A 74 21.08 -8.16 18.40
C ILE A 74 22.07 -7.57 19.39
N ASP A 75 22.87 -8.42 20.02
CA ASP A 75 24.01 -7.98 20.84
C ASP A 75 25.25 -7.72 19.97
N ARG A 76 26.19 -6.93 20.50
CA ARG A 76 27.46 -6.58 19.84
C ARG A 76 28.33 -7.82 19.61
N ASP A 77 28.27 -8.77 20.52
CA ASP A 77 29.11 -9.98 20.53
C ASP A 77 28.63 -11.05 19.55
N PHE A 78 27.46 -10.88 18.93
CA PHE A 78 26.95 -11.84 17.94
C PHE A 78 27.75 -11.79 16.65
N SER A 79 28.02 -12.97 16.11
CA SER A 79 28.59 -13.13 14.77
C SER A 79 27.64 -12.59 13.70
N ASP A 80 28.18 -12.19 12.54
CA ASP A 80 27.36 -11.68 11.44
C ASP A 80 26.29 -12.68 10.98
N ARG A 81 26.57 -13.99 11.11
CA ARG A 81 25.60 -15.06 10.82
C ARG A 81 24.45 -15.07 11.82
N GLU A 82 24.73 -14.99 13.12
CA GLU A 82 23.68 -14.97 14.16
C GLU A 82 22.81 -13.72 14.04
N LYS A 83 23.42 -12.56 13.73
CA LYS A 83 22.69 -11.32 13.46
C LYS A 83 21.73 -11.48 12.29
N GLN A 84 22.19 -12.13 11.21
CA GLN A 84 21.38 -12.36 10.02
C GLN A 84 20.23 -13.35 10.30
N ASP A 85 20.49 -14.42 11.04
CA ASP A 85 19.47 -15.43 11.40
C ASP A 85 18.34 -14.82 12.26
N ILE A 86 18.70 -13.98 13.24
CA ILE A 86 17.73 -13.24 14.07
C ILE A 86 16.89 -12.32 13.18
N ARG A 87 17.54 -11.49 12.35
CA ARG A 87 16.83 -10.58 11.43
C ARG A 87 15.86 -11.33 10.53
N GLU A 88 16.28 -12.46 9.95
CA GLU A 88 15.40 -13.27 9.11
C GLU A 88 14.20 -13.81 9.87
N GLN A 89 14.39 -14.27 11.12
CA GLN A 89 13.30 -14.82 11.93
C GLN A 89 12.24 -13.77 12.24
N TYR A 90 12.65 -12.58 12.67
CA TYR A 90 11.75 -11.46 12.97
C TYR A 90 11.08 -10.91 11.71
N LEU A 91 11.82 -10.75 10.61
CA LEU A 91 11.27 -10.32 9.32
C LEU A 91 10.23 -11.29 8.78
N ARG A 92 10.43 -12.60 8.90
CA ARG A 92 9.42 -13.61 8.49
C ARG A 92 8.15 -13.49 9.33
N GLY A 93 8.28 -13.23 10.64
CA GLY A 93 7.16 -12.99 11.53
C GLY A 93 6.38 -11.73 11.17
N ALA A 94 7.10 -10.62 10.95
CA ALA A 94 6.52 -9.35 10.55
C ALA A 94 5.85 -9.43 9.17
N PHE A 95 6.47 -10.11 8.20
CA PHE A 95 5.91 -10.29 6.87
C PHE A 95 4.58 -11.06 6.90
N ARG A 96 4.44 -12.09 7.76
CA ARG A 96 3.15 -12.79 7.93
C ARG A 96 2.05 -11.84 8.41
N LYS A 97 2.36 -10.93 9.34
CA LYS A 97 1.43 -9.91 9.83
C LYS A 97 1.11 -8.86 8.75
N ALA A 98 2.11 -8.47 7.95
CA ALA A 98 1.95 -7.53 6.84
C ALA A 98 1.11 -8.08 5.67
N ARG A 99 0.84 -9.39 5.60
CA ARG A 99 0.01 -9.98 4.53
C ARG A 99 -1.39 -9.38 4.45
N ILE A 100 -2.03 -9.15 5.60
CA ILE A 100 -3.39 -8.60 5.64
C ILE A 100 -3.44 -7.21 4.99
N PRO A 101 -2.65 -6.21 5.43
CA PRO A 101 -2.63 -4.91 4.76
C PRO A 101 -2.21 -4.99 3.29
N LEU A 102 -1.28 -5.88 2.92
CA LEU A 102 -0.89 -6.06 1.52
C LEU A 102 -2.05 -6.60 0.65
N VAL A 103 -2.82 -7.56 1.15
CA VAL A 103 -4.01 -8.08 0.46
C VAL A 103 -5.07 -6.99 0.33
N LEU A 104 -5.32 -6.21 1.38
CA LEU A 104 -6.27 -5.08 1.34
C LEU A 104 -5.83 -4.01 0.35
N THR A 105 -4.53 -3.73 0.25
CA THR A 105 -3.96 -2.87 -0.80
C THR A 105 -4.30 -3.41 -2.19
N GLY A 106 -4.09 -4.70 -2.43
CA GLY A 106 -4.42 -5.33 -3.70
C GLY A 106 -5.91 -5.23 -4.05
N ILE A 107 -6.79 -5.45 -3.08
CA ILE A 107 -8.25 -5.29 -3.26
C ILE A 107 -8.61 -3.85 -3.61
N ALA A 108 -8.03 -2.86 -2.90
CA ALA A 108 -8.27 -1.45 -3.17
C ALA A 108 -7.81 -1.04 -4.57
N LEU A 109 -6.63 -1.50 -4.99
CA LEU A 109 -6.09 -1.24 -6.33
C LEU A 109 -6.93 -1.90 -7.44
N VAL A 110 -7.37 -3.14 -7.24
CA VAL A 110 -8.29 -3.80 -8.19
C VAL A 110 -9.59 -3.01 -8.32
N GLY A 111 -10.16 -2.55 -7.20
CA GLY A 111 -11.32 -1.67 -7.20
C GLY A 111 -11.09 -0.38 -7.99
N ALA A 112 -9.97 0.30 -7.75
CA ALA A 112 -9.60 1.53 -8.46
C ALA A 112 -9.44 1.30 -9.98
N ILE A 113 -8.76 0.22 -10.37
CA ILE A 113 -8.58 -0.15 -11.78
C ILE A 113 -9.92 -0.43 -12.47
N LEU A 114 -10.85 -1.12 -11.79
CA LEU A 114 -12.18 -1.38 -12.35
C LEU A 114 -12.99 -0.09 -12.56
N LEU A 115 -12.74 0.96 -11.77
CA LEU A 115 -13.42 2.24 -11.96
C LEU A 115 -12.85 3.08 -13.10
N LEU A 116 -11.69 2.75 -13.65
CA LEU A 116 -11.10 3.46 -14.77
C LEU A 116 -12.06 3.47 -15.99
N PRO A 117 -12.18 4.62 -16.69
CA PRO A 117 -13.18 4.82 -17.74
C PRO A 117 -13.07 3.88 -18.94
N ARG A 118 -11.95 3.16 -19.10
CA ARG A 118 -11.74 2.18 -20.17
C ARG A 118 -12.21 0.76 -19.83
N PHE A 119 -12.48 0.45 -18.56
CA PHE A 119 -12.85 -0.91 -18.13
C PHE A 119 -14.34 -1.07 -17.84
N ILE A 120 -15.05 0.01 -17.49
CA ILE A 120 -16.51 -0.03 -17.34
C ILE A 120 -17.13 1.22 -17.98
N GLN A 121 -17.73 1.03 -19.17
CA GLN A 121 -18.67 1.99 -19.77
C GLN A 121 -19.98 1.92 -19.01
N TRP A 122 -20.12 2.74 -17.96
CA TRP A 122 -21.39 2.93 -17.25
C TRP A 122 -22.42 3.76 -18.04
N GLY A 123 -22.08 4.18 -19.27
CA GLY A 123 -22.92 5.01 -20.13
C GLY A 123 -24.13 4.31 -20.74
N GLU A 124 -24.34 3.01 -20.47
CA GLU A 124 -25.52 2.26 -20.92
C GLU A 124 -26.44 1.78 -19.77
N LEU A 125 -26.15 2.13 -18.51
CA LEU A 125 -26.91 1.65 -17.34
C LEU A 125 -27.67 2.75 -16.56
N LEU A 126 -27.76 3.96 -17.11
CA LEU A 126 -28.62 5.06 -16.66
C LEU A 126 -29.27 5.72 -17.88
#